data_AF-A0A0G0ZJT6-F1
#
_entry.id   AF-A0A0G0ZJT6-F1
#
_cell.length_a   1.000
_cell.length_b   1.000
_cell.length_c   1.000
_cell.angle_alpha   90.00
_cell.angle_beta   90.00
_cell.angle_gamma   90.00
#
_symmetry.space_group_name_H-M   'P 1'
#
loop_
_entity.id
_entity.type
_entity.pdbx_description
1 polymer ?
#
loop_
_entity_poly.entity_id
_entity_poly.type
_entity_poly.pdbx_seq_one_letter_code
_entity_poly.pdbx_strand_id
1 'polypeptide(L)'
;MMARLFSVFFSGLVIFFAVLMVNNLLNGKPSDKAIAVGYFAAIFYTLIFGVILCRFLREALSLINPNLSFVVLTFAGSVFLEIIIWAAQNFFQASGAAISSNLVADLIMTVPFYTLLSYLFARFLLSYRLSWQMVVVAGGFYEVAADGVIGNLVRLNLAGALISPLLLPLFVITYAPIILVPFLVISPLINPVLDLKGKSWLVLAKPLWAVLIFPFSLGLGLLVEKIF
;
A
#
# COMPACT_ATOMS: atom_id res chain seq x y z
N MET A 1 17.28 16.35 -15.15
CA MET A 1 17.46 17.03 -13.84
C MET A 1 16.40 16.60 -12.82
N MET A 2 15.09 16.72 -13.11
CA MET A 2 14.01 16.31 -12.17
C MET A 2 14.11 14.88 -11.64
N ALA A 3 14.43 13.88 -12.48
CA ALA A 3 14.54 12.49 -12.04
C ALA A 3 15.63 12.25 -10.98
N ARG A 4 16.76 12.97 -11.07
CA ARG A 4 17.83 12.91 -10.06
C ARG A 4 17.41 13.60 -8.77
N LEU A 5 16.76 14.77 -8.87
CA LEU A 5 16.25 15.51 -7.71
C LEU A 5 15.20 14.69 -6.94
N PHE A 6 14.28 14.05 -7.68
CA PHE A 6 13.29 13.14 -7.12
C PHE A 6 13.93 11.94 -6.44
N SER A 7 14.93 11.31 -7.06
CA SER A 7 15.65 10.19 -6.46
C SER A 7 16.35 10.58 -5.16
N VAL A 8 17.03 11.72 -5.12
CA VAL A 8 17.71 12.21 -3.91
C VAL A 8 16.71 12.53 -2.81
N PHE A 9 15.64 13.24 -3.14
CA PHE A 9 14.56 13.56 -2.19
C PHE A 9 13.90 12.30 -1.62
N PHE A 10 13.57 11.35 -2.49
CA PHE A 10 12.95 10.09 -2.11
C PHE A 10 13.88 9.23 -1.24
N SER A 11 15.16 9.09 -1.61
CA SER A 11 16.15 8.39 -0.79
C SER A 11 16.33 9.07 0.58
N GLY A 12 16.35 10.39 0.63
CA GLY A 12 16.41 11.15 1.88
C GLY A 12 15.19 10.87 2.77
N LEU A 13 13.99 10.83 2.20
CA LEU A 13 12.76 10.47 2.92
C LEU A 13 12.79 9.02 3.43
N VAL A 14 13.24 8.07 2.61
CA VAL A 14 13.37 6.66 3.03
C VAL A 14 14.33 6.54 4.21
N ILE A 15 15.48 7.22 4.17
CA ILE A 15 16.44 7.24 5.29
C ILE A 15 15.82 7.90 6.52
N PHE A 16 15.15 9.04 6.36
CA PHE A 16 14.48 9.73 7.46
C PHE A 16 13.44 8.83 8.14
N PHE A 17 12.58 8.17 7.37
CA PHE A 17 11.60 7.24 7.92
C PHE A 17 12.26 5.99 8.52
N ALA A 18 13.35 5.49 7.96
CA ALA A 18 14.13 4.41 8.57
C ALA A 18 14.67 4.80 9.96
N VAL A 19 15.23 6.00 10.09
CA VAL A 19 15.69 6.54 11.37
C VAL A 19 14.53 6.70 12.35
N LEU A 20 13.39 7.23 11.89
CA LEU A 20 12.18 7.34 12.73
C LEU A 20 11.68 5.97 13.20
N MET A 21 11.65 4.96 12.33
CA MET A 21 11.23 3.60 12.68
C MET A 21 12.17 2.99 13.72
N VAL A 22 13.49 3.14 13.57
CA VAL A 22 14.46 2.67 14.58
C VAL A 22 14.26 3.40 15.90
N ASN A 23 14.10 4.72 15.87
CA ASN A 23 13.84 5.50 17.08
C ASN A 23 12.54 5.08 17.78
N ASN A 24 11.45 4.88 17.03
CA ASN A 24 10.17 4.43 17.56
C ASN A 24 10.27 3.01 18.14
N LEU A 25 11.04 2.13 17.51
CA LEU A 25 11.27 0.78 18.00
C LEU A 25 12.01 0.77 19.35
N LEU A 26 13.02 1.64 19.51
CA LEU A 26 13.83 1.71 20.72
C LEU A 26 13.13 2.51 21.83
N ASN A 27 12.62 3.69 21.50
CA ASN A 27 12.21 4.73 22.46
C ASN A 27 10.71 5.06 22.43
N GLY A 28 9.96 4.54 21.46
CA GLY A 28 8.55 4.86 21.27
C GLY A 28 7.61 4.24 22.30
N LYS A 29 6.35 4.67 22.29
CA LYS A 29 5.29 4.03 23.06
C LYS A 29 4.97 2.65 22.46
N PRO A 30 4.26 1.76 23.17
CA PRO A 30 3.86 0.45 22.64
C PRO A 30 3.27 0.47 21.22
N SER A 31 2.38 1.43 20.93
CA SER A 31 1.81 1.64 19.60
C SER A 31 2.88 1.90 18.53
N ASP A 32 3.82 2.76 18.83
CA ASP A 32 4.87 3.18 17.90
C ASP A 32 5.82 2.02 17.61
N LYS A 33 6.09 1.18 18.62
CA LYS A 33 6.88 -0.06 18.49
C LYS A 33 6.15 -1.09 17.62
N ALA A 34 4.87 -1.31 17.85
CA ALA A 34 4.06 -2.24 17.06
C ALA A 34 4.03 -1.82 15.59
N ILE A 35 3.81 -0.54 15.33
CA ILE A 35 3.84 0.05 13.98
C ILE A 35 5.22 -0.11 13.33
N ALA A 36 6.29 0.22 14.05
CA ALA A 36 7.66 0.08 13.53
C ALA A 36 7.99 -1.37 13.16
N VAL A 37 7.60 -2.35 14.00
CA VAL A 37 7.78 -3.78 13.69
C VAL A 37 6.97 -4.18 12.45
N GLY A 38 5.72 -3.75 12.35
CA GLY A 38 4.91 -3.98 11.15
C GLY A 38 5.60 -3.48 9.87
N TYR A 39 6.20 -2.28 9.93
CA TYR A 39 6.91 -1.70 8.80
C TYR A 39 8.22 -2.42 8.46
N PHE A 40 9.01 -2.80 9.46
CA PHE A 40 10.22 -3.61 9.23
C PHE A 40 9.88 -4.94 8.59
N ALA A 41 8.80 -5.59 9.06
CA ALA A 41 8.38 -6.86 8.52
C ALA A 41 7.82 -6.73 7.09
N ALA A 42 7.12 -5.64 6.78
CA ALA A 42 6.69 -5.31 5.42
C ALA A 42 7.91 -5.18 4.47
N ILE A 43 8.93 -4.41 4.87
CA ILE A 43 10.17 -4.27 4.10
C ILE A 43 10.84 -5.63 3.92
N PHE A 44 10.98 -6.41 5.00
CA PHE A 44 11.60 -7.73 4.97
C PHE A 44 10.85 -8.70 4.04
N TYR A 45 9.52 -8.71 4.08
CA TYR A 45 8.68 -9.47 3.15
C TYR A 45 8.90 -9.04 1.71
N THR A 46 8.96 -7.73 1.43
CA THR A 46 9.24 -7.23 0.08
C THR A 46 10.58 -7.75 -0.43
N LEU A 47 11.62 -7.72 0.40
CA LEU A 47 12.99 -8.06 -0.01
C LEU A 47 13.17 -9.56 -0.17
N ILE A 48 12.73 -10.36 0.80
CA ILE A 48 12.99 -11.81 0.81
C ILE A 48 11.91 -12.56 0.07
N PHE A 49 10.65 -12.30 0.44
CA PHE A 49 9.52 -12.94 -0.22
C PHE A 49 9.42 -12.46 -1.66
N GLY A 50 9.66 -11.17 -1.94
CA GLY A 50 9.72 -10.68 -3.32
C GLY A 50 10.73 -11.41 -4.19
N VAL A 51 11.97 -11.58 -3.73
CA VAL A 51 13.02 -12.26 -4.52
C VAL A 51 12.74 -13.76 -4.67
N ILE A 52 12.32 -14.42 -3.59
CA ILE A 52 12.09 -15.88 -3.59
C ILE A 52 10.79 -16.22 -4.33
N LEU A 53 9.66 -15.57 -4.02
CA LEU A 53 8.39 -15.78 -4.73
C LEU A 53 8.49 -15.41 -6.20
N CYS A 54 9.21 -14.34 -6.57
CA CYS A 54 9.39 -14.01 -7.99
C CYS A 54 10.01 -15.16 -8.78
N ARG A 55 10.80 -16.02 -8.14
CA ARG A 55 11.39 -17.17 -8.81
C ARG A 55 10.41 -18.34 -8.88
N PHE A 56 9.79 -18.72 -7.77
CA PHE A 56 8.93 -19.91 -7.70
C PHE A 56 7.51 -19.67 -8.22
N LEU A 57 6.88 -18.56 -7.84
CA LEU A 57 5.50 -18.28 -8.22
C LEU A 57 5.38 -17.77 -9.65
N ARG A 58 6.43 -17.21 -10.24
CA ARG A 58 6.36 -16.76 -11.64
C ARG A 58 6.02 -17.93 -12.58
N GLU A 59 6.66 -19.09 -12.38
CA GLU A 59 6.38 -20.28 -13.18
C GLU A 59 4.95 -20.77 -12.97
N ALA A 60 4.52 -20.93 -11.71
CA ALA A 60 3.17 -21.37 -11.38
C ALA A 60 2.08 -20.40 -11.89
N LEU A 61 2.29 -19.09 -11.75
CA LEU A 61 1.31 -18.05 -12.09
C LEU A 61 1.31 -17.67 -13.57
N SER A 62 2.34 -18.04 -14.33
CA SER A 62 2.36 -17.91 -15.79
C SER A 62 1.25 -18.72 -16.48
N LEU A 63 0.73 -19.74 -15.79
CA LEU A 63 -0.37 -20.58 -16.26
C LEU A 63 -1.76 -19.96 -15.99
N ILE A 64 -1.82 -18.85 -15.24
CA ILE A 64 -3.05 -18.19 -14.81
C ILE A 64 -3.17 -16.81 -15.46
N ASN A 65 -4.40 -16.28 -15.57
CA ASN A 65 -4.63 -14.91 -16.02
C ASN A 65 -3.81 -13.90 -15.18
N PRO A 66 -3.00 -13.01 -15.81
CA PRO A 66 -2.17 -12.05 -15.10
C PRO A 66 -2.91 -11.14 -14.11
N ASN A 67 -4.17 -10.77 -14.38
CA ASN A 67 -4.98 -9.98 -13.43
C ASN A 67 -5.24 -10.78 -12.16
N LEU A 68 -5.68 -12.03 -12.31
CA LEU A 68 -6.04 -12.88 -11.19
C LEU A 68 -4.79 -13.19 -10.36
N SER A 69 -3.67 -13.50 -11.01
CA SER A 69 -2.39 -13.70 -10.34
C SER A 69 -1.95 -12.47 -9.54
N PHE A 70 -2.10 -11.26 -10.09
CA PHE A 70 -1.79 -10.03 -9.37
C PHE A 70 -2.68 -9.87 -8.12
N VAL A 71 -3.99 -10.06 -8.26
CA VAL A 71 -4.96 -9.94 -7.16
C VAL A 71 -4.71 -10.96 -6.07
N VAL A 72 -4.45 -12.23 -6.42
CA VAL A 72 -4.17 -13.31 -5.46
C VAL A 72 -2.89 -13.03 -4.67
N LEU A 73 -1.81 -12.63 -5.34
CA LEU A 73 -0.57 -12.28 -4.67
C LEU A 73 -0.74 -11.08 -3.73
N THR A 74 -1.51 -10.09 -4.18
CA THR A 74 -1.80 -8.92 -3.36
C THR A 74 -2.63 -9.29 -2.13
N PHE A 75 -3.68 -10.10 -2.30
CA PHE A 75 -4.50 -10.60 -1.20
C PHE A 75 -3.63 -11.33 -0.16
N ALA A 76 -2.77 -12.23 -0.61
CA ALA A 76 -1.85 -12.97 0.27
C ALA A 76 -0.89 -12.03 1.01
N GLY A 77 -0.31 -11.05 0.31
CA GLY A 77 0.55 -10.04 0.91
C GLY A 77 -0.16 -9.18 1.96
N SER A 78 -1.42 -8.81 1.68
CA SER A 78 -2.24 -8.01 2.59
C SER A 78 -2.59 -8.78 3.87
N VAL A 79 -3.07 -10.02 3.73
CA VAL A 79 -3.36 -10.89 4.88
C VAL A 79 -2.11 -11.11 5.74
N PHE A 80 -0.96 -11.34 5.11
CA PHE A 80 0.30 -11.51 5.82
C PHE A 80 0.69 -10.27 6.61
N LEU A 81 0.57 -9.08 5.99
CA LEU A 81 0.87 -7.82 6.66
C LEU A 81 -0.01 -7.61 7.90
N GLU A 82 -1.32 -7.84 7.78
CA GLU A 82 -2.27 -7.70 8.89
C GLU A 82 -1.98 -8.67 10.03
N ILE A 83 -1.63 -9.93 9.72
CA ILE A 83 -1.22 -10.91 10.75
C ILE A 83 -0.03 -10.38 11.55
N ILE A 84 0.94 -9.75 10.90
CA ILE A 84 2.12 -9.23 11.58
C ILE A 84 1.80 -7.99 12.39
N ILE A 85 1.04 -7.05 11.84
CA ILE A 85 0.62 -5.85 12.58
C ILE A 85 -0.17 -6.27 13.83
N TRP A 86 -1.10 -7.21 13.67
CA TRP A 86 -1.85 -7.78 14.79
C TRP A 86 -0.94 -8.47 15.81
N ALA A 87 0.00 -9.31 15.36
CA ALA A 87 0.93 -10.00 16.27
C ALA A 87 1.81 -9.00 17.04
N ALA A 88 2.33 -7.98 16.35
CA ALA A 88 3.11 -6.91 16.96
C ALA A 88 2.26 -6.10 17.97
N GLN A 89 1.02 -5.78 17.61
CA GLN A 89 0.10 -5.08 18.52
C GLN A 89 -0.11 -5.86 19.82
N ASN A 90 -0.36 -7.17 19.73
CA ASN A 90 -0.53 -8.03 20.91
C ASN A 90 0.77 -8.18 21.71
N PHE A 91 1.91 -8.34 21.04
CA PHE A 91 3.22 -8.48 21.68
C PHE A 91 3.58 -7.26 22.52
N PHE A 92 3.37 -6.06 21.99
CA PHE A 92 3.65 -4.81 22.71
C PHE A 92 2.51 -4.35 23.61
N GLN A 93 1.35 -5.04 23.62
CA GLN A 93 0.13 -4.59 24.31
C GLN A 93 -0.30 -3.19 23.85
N ALA A 94 -0.14 -2.94 22.56
CA ALA A 94 -0.49 -1.68 21.92
C ALA A 94 -1.98 -1.62 21.58
N SER A 95 -2.50 -0.42 21.40
CA SER A 95 -3.80 -0.17 20.79
C SER A 95 -3.66 0.73 19.57
N GLY A 96 -4.52 0.51 18.58
CA GLY A 96 -4.65 1.38 17.40
C GLY A 96 -3.61 1.18 16.30
N ALA A 97 -2.77 0.13 16.36
CA ALA A 97 -1.90 -0.25 15.24
C ALA A 97 -2.71 -0.96 14.14
N ALA A 98 -3.64 -1.83 14.53
CA ALA A 98 -4.68 -2.43 13.67
C ALA A 98 -6.00 -1.66 13.79
N ILE A 99 -6.95 -1.90 12.87
CA ILE A 99 -8.32 -1.34 12.99
C ILE A 99 -9.07 -2.01 14.14
N SER A 100 -8.84 -3.32 14.32
CA SER A 100 -9.45 -4.12 15.39
C SER A 100 -8.40 -4.92 16.18
N SER A 101 -8.68 -5.18 17.45
CA SER A 101 -7.91 -6.16 18.24
C SER A 101 -8.22 -7.61 17.84
N ASN A 102 -9.36 -7.82 17.17
CA ASN A 102 -9.74 -9.12 16.61
C ASN A 102 -9.25 -9.22 15.16
N LEU A 103 -8.27 -10.08 14.91
CA LEU A 103 -7.67 -10.30 13.59
C LEU A 103 -8.71 -10.62 12.51
N VAL A 104 -9.72 -11.44 12.81
CA VAL A 104 -10.73 -11.82 11.82
C VAL A 104 -11.56 -10.61 11.41
N ALA A 105 -12.00 -9.80 12.38
CA ALA A 105 -12.74 -8.57 12.09
C ALA A 105 -11.87 -7.59 11.30
N ASP A 106 -10.59 -7.47 11.66
CA ASP A 106 -9.61 -6.63 10.96
C ASP A 106 -9.48 -7.05 9.49
N LEU A 107 -9.23 -8.34 9.22
CA LEU A 107 -9.12 -8.89 7.88
C LEU A 107 -10.41 -8.71 7.06
N ILE A 108 -11.58 -8.92 7.66
CA ILE A 108 -12.87 -8.71 6.98
C ILE A 108 -13.05 -7.24 6.58
N MET A 109 -12.55 -6.31 7.40
CA MET A 109 -12.66 -4.88 7.13
C MET A 109 -11.62 -4.37 6.14
N THR A 110 -10.37 -4.85 6.19
CA THR A 110 -9.28 -4.26 5.41
C THR A 110 -9.04 -4.98 4.08
N VAL A 111 -9.05 -6.32 4.09
CA VAL A 111 -8.67 -7.13 2.92
C VAL A 111 -9.58 -6.91 1.70
N PRO A 112 -10.91 -6.77 1.82
CA PRO A 112 -11.75 -6.47 0.66
C PRO A 112 -11.37 -5.15 -0.03
N PHE A 113 -11.00 -4.13 0.73
CA PHE A 113 -10.56 -2.85 0.18
C PHE A 113 -9.23 -3.00 -0.54
N TYR A 114 -8.23 -3.63 0.11
CA TYR A 114 -6.94 -3.88 -0.53
C TYR A 114 -7.08 -4.72 -1.80
N THR A 115 -7.96 -5.72 -1.80
CA THR A 115 -8.24 -6.58 -2.96
C THR A 115 -8.86 -5.78 -4.10
N LEU A 116 -9.88 -4.96 -3.81
CA LEU A 116 -10.53 -4.11 -4.80
C LEU A 116 -9.55 -3.10 -5.41
N LEU A 117 -8.79 -2.41 -4.55
CA LEU A 117 -7.79 -1.43 -4.99
C LEU A 117 -6.72 -2.08 -5.87
N SER A 118 -6.30 -3.28 -5.50
CA SER A 118 -5.26 -4.01 -6.23
C SER A 118 -5.77 -4.61 -7.54
N TYR A 119 -7.05 -4.96 -7.62
CA TYR A 119 -7.70 -5.27 -8.88
C TYR A 119 -7.71 -4.05 -9.82
N LEU A 120 -8.12 -2.88 -9.33
CA LEU A 120 -8.11 -1.63 -10.12
C LEU A 120 -6.68 -1.27 -10.56
N PHE A 121 -5.71 -1.45 -9.67
CA PHE A 121 -4.30 -1.22 -9.97
C PHE A 121 -3.74 -2.22 -10.98
N ALA A 122 -4.11 -3.51 -10.89
CA ALA A 122 -3.74 -4.52 -11.87
C ALA A 122 -4.25 -4.15 -13.28
N ARG A 123 -5.51 -3.70 -13.38
CA ARG A 123 -6.09 -3.25 -14.66
C ARG A 123 -5.32 -2.06 -15.23
N PHE A 124 -4.89 -1.15 -14.37
CA PHE A 124 -4.04 -0.04 -14.76
C PHE A 124 -2.66 -0.52 -15.25
N LEU A 125 -2.01 -1.41 -14.50
CA LEU A 125 -0.71 -2.00 -14.87
C LEU A 125 -0.73 -2.74 -16.21
N LEU A 126 -1.81 -3.48 -16.51
CA LEU A 126 -1.92 -4.18 -17.79
C LEU A 126 -2.07 -3.21 -18.97
N SER A 127 -2.59 -2.02 -18.72
CA SER A 127 -2.85 -1.03 -19.76
C SER A 127 -1.60 -0.20 -20.10
N TYR A 128 -0.64 -0.09 -19.16
CA TYR A 128 0.48 0.86 -19.27
C TYR A 128 1.83 0.24 -18.89
N ARG A 129 2.89 0.57 -19.65
CA ARG A 129 4.28 0.32 -19.24
C ARG A 129 4.65 1.26 -18.10
N LEU A 130 4.60 0.74 -16.88
CA LEU A 130 5.06 1.47 -15.69
C LEU A 130 6.50 1.06 -15.34
N SER A 131 7.31 2.04 -14.93
CA SER A 131 8.57 1.73 -14.26
C SER A 131 8.28 1.32 -12.81
N TRP A 132 9.17 0.53 -12.19
CA TRP A 132 8.98 0.10 -10.80
C TRP A 132 8.84 1.30 -9.84
N GLN A 133 9.49 2.43 -10.12
CA GLN A 133 9.34 3.67 -9.33
C GLN A 133 7.91 4.20 -9.41
N MET A 134 7.30 4.21 -10.62
CA MET A 134 5.92 4.65 -10.79
C MET A 134 4.95 3.71 -10.08
N VAL A 135 5.25 2.41 -10.06
CA VAL A 135 4.46 1.41 -9.34
C VAL A 135 4.51 1.65 -7.83
N VAL A 136 5.70 1.87 -7.29
CA VAL A 136 5.93 2.15 -5.86
C VAL A 136 5.24 3.43 -5.43
N VAL A 137 5.35 4.50 -6.22
CA VAL A 137 4.66 5.77 -5.97
C VAL A 137 3.14 5.61 -6.06
N ALA A 138 2.65 4.91 -7.08
CA ALA A 138 1.22 4.65 -7.21
C ALA A 138 0.70 3.85 -6.01
N GLY A 139 1.37 2.76 -5.63
CA GLY A 139 1.04 1.98 -4.43
C GLY A 139 0.93 2.83 -3.17
N GLY A 140 1.86 3.78 -2.97
CA GLY A 140 1.75 4.73 -1.86
C GLY A 140 0.54 5.66 -1.95
N PHE A 141 0.17 6.15 -3.14
CA PHE A 141 -1.04 6.96 -3.31
C PHE A 141 -2.32 6.15 -3.02
N TYR A 142 -2.35 4.90 -3.45
CA TYR A 142 -3.44 3.98 -3.14
C TYR A 142 -3.61 3.82 -1.63
N GLU A 143 -2.50 3.71 -0.92
CA GLU A 143 -2.52 3.51 0.52
C GLU A 143 -2.86 4.78 1.30
N VAL A 144 -2.33 5.93 0.88
CA VAL A 144 -2.78 7.24 1.39
C VAL A 144 -4.29 7.36 1.23
N ALA A 145 -4.86 6.91 0.11
CA ALA A 145 -6.30 6.91 -0.08
C ALA A 145 -7.01 5.97 0.90
N ALA A 146 -6.59 4.70 0.96
CA ALA A 146 -7.16 3.64 1.78
C ALA A 146 -7.09 3.96 3.28
N ASP A 147 -5.90 3.90 3.84
CA ASP A 147 -5.71 3.97 5.29
C ASP A 147 -5.61 5.42 5.77
N GLY A 148 -4.96 6.26 4.96
CA GLY A 148 -4.78 7.66 5.28
C GLY A 148 -6.10 8.44 5.24
N VAL A 149 -6.79 8.46 4.11
CA VAL A 149 -7.99 9.28 3.94
C VAL A 149 -9.22 8.53 4.43
N ILE A 150 -9.55 7.39 3.83
CA ILE A 150 -10.81 6.67 4.11
C ILE A 150 -10.81 6.13 5.53
N GLY A 151 -9.72 5.49 5.96
CA GLY A 151 -9.58 4.97 7.33
C GLY A 151 -9.81 6.05 8.38
N ASN A 152 -9.25 7.25 8.19
CA ASN A 152 -9.49 8.38 9.09
C ASN A 152 -10.92 8.94 8.98
N LEU A 153 -11.52 9.00 7.79
CA LEU A 153 -12.92 9.43 7.62
C LEU A 153 -13.91 8.49 8.31
N VAL A 154 -13.71 7.18 8.20
CA VAL A 154 -14.51 6.15 8.90
C VAL A 154 -14.41 6.33 10.42
N ARG A 155 -13.24 6.75 10.91
CA ARG A 155 -13.00 7.10 12.32
C ARG A 155 -13.41 8.52 12.71
N LEU A 156 -14.03 9.28 11.80
CA LEU A 156 -14.42 10.69 11.98
C LEU A 156 -13.24 11.62 12.33
N ASN A 157 -12.02 11.26 11.93
CA ASN A 157 -10.80 12.03 12.15
C ASN A 157 -10.44 12.88 10.92
N LEU A 158 -11.14 14.01 10.73
CA LEU A 158 -10.90 14.90 9.59
C LEU A 158 -9.46 15.43 9.53
N ALA A 159 -8.86 15.76 10.67
CA ALA A 159 -7.48 16.24 10.74
C ALA A 159 -6.49 15.17 10.24
N GLY A 160 -6.68 13.91 10.66
CA GLY A 160 -5.89 12.78 10.16
C GLY A 160 -6.03 12.58 8.65
N ALA A 161 -7.26 12.66 8.13
CA ALA A 161 -7.50 12.54 6.68
C ALA A 161 -6.79 13.63 5.87
N LEU A 162 -6.78 14.89 6.37
CA LEU A 162 -6.11 16.02 5.71
C LEU A 162 -4.57 15.93 5.74
N ILE A 163 -4.00 15.37 6.80
CA ILE A 163 -2.53 15.25 6.97
C ILE A 163 -2.00 14.03 6.22
N SER A 164 -2.82 13.00 5.99
CA SER A 164 -2.41 11.73 5.38
C SER A 164 -1.64 11.83 4.06
N PRO A 165 -1.92 12.77 3.14
CA PRO A 165 -1.09 12.96 1.94
C PRO A 165 0.36 13.32 2.24
N LEU A 166 0.65 13.97 3.37
CA LEU A 166 2.03 14.28 3.79
C LEU A 166 2.78 13.02 4.24
N LEU A 167 2.06 11.95 4.57
CA LEU A 167 2.62 10.65 4.95
C LEU A 167 2.86 9.74 3.74
N LEU A 168 2.61 10.21 2.52
CA LEU A 168 2.83 9.45 1.28
C LEU A 168 4.17 8.68 1.26
N PRO A 169 5.32 9.24 1.66
CA PRO A 169 6.57 8.48 1.59
C PRO A 169 6.62 7.30 2.57
N LEU A 170 5.96 7.42 3.72
CA LEU A 170 5.82 6.31 4.66
C LEU A 170 4.96 5.21 4.03
N PHE A 171 3.82 5.59 3.47
CA PHE A 171 2.92 4.65 2.80
C PHE A 171 3.55 3.97 1.58
N VAL A 172 4.40 4.68 0.83
CA VAL A 172 5.17 4.09 -0.26
C VAL A 172 6.07 2.95 0.25
N ILE A 173 6.69 3.11 1.42
CA ILE A 173 7.58 2.09 2.01
C ILE A 173 6.77 0.89 2.49
N THR A 174 5.65 1.12 3.15
CA THR A 174 4.84 0.08 3.79
C THR A 174 4.06 -0.77 2.80
N TYR A 175 3.68 -0.18 1.66
CA TYR A 175 2.85 -0.84 0.64
C TYR A 175 3.62 -1.38 -0.56
N ALA A 176 4.92 -1.09 -0.66
CA ALA A 176 5.81 -1.78 -1.58
C ALA A 176 5.65 -3.32 -1.56
N PRO A 177 5.56 -4.05 -0.44
CA PRO A 177 5.39 -5.50 -0.46
C PRO A 177 4.10 -5.95 -1.14
N ILE A 178 3.01 -5.21 -0.92
CA ILE A 178 1.67 -5.56 -1.39
C ILE A 178 1.54 -5.31 -2.89
N ILE A 179 2.25 -4.32 -3.44
CA ILE A 179 2.09 -3.88 -4.83
C ILE A 179 3.32 -4.20 -5.69
N LEU A 180 4.53 -3.96 -5.18
CA LEU A 180 5.78 -4.17 -5.91
C LEU A 180 6.06 -5.66 -6.11
N VAL A 181 5.82 -6.52 -5.10
CA VAL A 181 6.07 -7.96 -5.26
C VAL A 181 5.17 -8.55 -6.36
N PRO A 182 3.83 -8.37 -6.33
CA PRO A 182 2.98 -8.83 -7.43
C PRO A 182 3.38 -8.22 -8.77
N PHE A 183 3.78 -6.94 -8.79
CA PHE A 183 4.27 -6.32 -10.02
C PHE A 183 5.52 -7.01 -10.55
N LEU A 184 6.55 -7.28 -9.73
CA LEU A 184 7.79 -7.91 -10.19
C LEU A 184 7.59 -9.36 -10.65
N VAL A 185 6.61 -10.06 -10.08
CA VAL A 185 6.22 -11.41 -10.53
C VAL A 185 5.54 -11.33 -11.90
N ILE A 186 4.57 -10.43 -12.05
CA ILE A 186 3.65 -10.40 -13.20
C ILE A 186 4.17 -9.53 -14.35
N SER A 187 4.94 -8.47 -14.12
CA SER A 187 5.39 -7.53 -15.15
C SER A 187 6.08 -8.17 -16.35
N PRO A 188 6.91 -9.23 -16.20
CA PRO A 188 7.53 -9.89 -17.35
C PRO A 188 6.54 -10.75 -18.16
N LEU A 189 5.39 -11.09 -17.57
CA LEU A 189 4.33 -11.88 -18.20
C LEU A 189 3.34 -11.01 -18.98
N ILE A 190 3.44 -9.68 -18.86
CA ILE A 190 2.53 -8.73 -19.48
C ILE A 190 3.19 -8.13 -20.72
N ASN A 191 2.41 -8.02 -21.81
CA ASN A 191 2.72 -7.19 -22.97
C ASN A 191 1.87 -5.91 -22.92
N PRO A 192 2.33 -4.87 -22.20
CA PRO A 192 1.53 -3.66 -22.00
C PRO A 192 1.31 -2.89 -23.31
N VAL A 193 0.08 -2.40 -23.47
CA VAL A 193 -0.45 -1.82 -24.71
C VAL A 193 0.07 -0.40 -24.98
N LEU A 194 0.31 0.39 -23.93
CA LEU A 194 0.72 1.79 -24.03
C LEU A 194 2.04 2.04 -23.30
N ASP A 195 3.00 2.69 -23.97
CA ASP A 195 4.19 3.23 -23.31
C ASP A 195 3.89 4.63 -22.75
N LEU A 196 4.12 4.82 -21.44
CA LEU A 196 3.98 6.13 -20.79
C LEU A 196 5.26 6.96 -20.84
N LYS A 197 6.34 6.48 -21.47
CA LYS A 197 7.54 7.30 -21.72
C LYS A 197 7.17 8.63 -22.37
N GLY A 198 7.39 9.72 -21.62
CA GLY A 198 7.14 11.09 -22.07
C GLY A 198 5.75 11.67 -21.73
N LYS A 199 4.84 10.89 -21.11
CA LYS A 199 3.55 11.43 -20.63
C LYS A 199 3.69 11.98 -19.20
N SER A 200 2.99 13.09 -18.93
CA SER A 200 2.94 13.74 -17.62
C SER A 200 2.44 12.77 -16.54
N TRP A 201 3.01 12.86 -15.34
CA TRP A 201 2.57 12.14 -14.13
C TRP A 201 1.08 12.34 -13.82
N LEU A 202 0.46 13.41 -14.33
CA LEU A 202 -0.99 13.65 -14.26
C LEU A 202 -1.84 12.56 -14.94
N VAL A 203 -1.28 11.83 -15.91
CA VAL A 203 -1.97 10.67 -16.51
C VAL A 203 -2.05 9.50 -15.52
N LEU A 204 -1.03 9.34 -14.66
CA LEU A 204 -1.05 8.36 -13.56
C LEU A 204 -2.06 8.74 -12.47
N ALA A 205 -2.35 10.04 -12.35
CA ALA A 205 -3.33 10.53 -11.38
C ALA A 205 -4.78 10.21 -11.78
N LYS A 206 -5.12 10.04 -13.07
CA LYS A 206 -6.53 9.82 -13.51
C LYS A 206 -7.21 8.59 -12.90
N PRO A 207 -6.60 7.39 -12.90
CA PRO A 207 -7.17 6.23 -12.19
C PRO A 207 -7.15 6.44 -10.67
N LEU A 208 -6.12 7.09 -10.14
CA LEU A 208 -6.05 7.47 -8.73
C LEU A 208 -7.18 8.42 -8.33
N TRP A 209 -7.61 9.34 -9.20
CA TRP A 209 -8.77 10.21 -8.97
C TRP A 209 -10.06 9.41 -8.91
N ALA A 210 -10.27 8.42 -9.80
CA ALA A 210 -11.44 7.55 -9.72
C ALA A 210 -11.47 6.73 -8.42
N VAL A 211 -10.29 6.27 -7.99
CA VAL A 211 -10.07 5.54 -6.72
C VAL A 211 -10.20 6.43 -5.49
N LEU A 212 -9.86 7.72 -5.58
CA LEU A 212 -10.05 8.67 -4.49
C LEU A 212 -11.51 9.12 -4.41
N ILE A 213 -12.16 9.38 -5.54
CA ILE A 213 -13.55 9.88 -5.60
C ILE A 213 -14.54 8.83 -5.09
N PHE A 214 -14.38 7.56 -5.47
CA PHE A 214 -15.37 6.52 -5.13
C PHE A 214 -15.52 6.33 -3.59
N PRO A 215 -14.45 6.16 -2.82
CA PRO A 215 -14.55 6.05 -1.37
C PRO A 215 -14.83 7.38 -0.67
N PHE A 216 -14.39 8.52 -1.23
CA PHE A 216 -14.76 9.83 -0.69
C PHE A 216 -16.25 10.06 -0.80
N SER A 217 -16.88 9.64 -1.91
CA SER A 217 -18.34 9.69 -2.09
C SER A 217 -19.09 8.75 -1.16
N LEU A 218 -18.54 7.56 -0.88
CA LEU A 218 -19.11 6.59 0.06
C LEU A 218 -18.97 7.07 1.52
N GLY A 219 -17.81 7.62 1.88
CA GLY A 219 -17.55 8.22 3.18
C GLY A 219 -18.41 9.46 3.44
N LEU A 220 -18.59 10.34 2.44
CA LEU A 220 -19.52 11.46 2.51
C LEU A 220 -20.97 11.00 2.69
N GLY A 221 -21.39 9.95 1.99
CA GLY A 221 -22.73 9.37 2.16
C GLY A 221 -23.00 8.92 3.60
N LEU A 222 -22.06 8.17 4.18
CA LEU A 222 -22.13 7.71 5.58
C LEU A 222 -22.03 8.86 6.60
N LEU A 223 -21.32 9.95 6.26
CA LEU A 223 -21.22 11.14 7.11
C LEU A 223 -22.54 11.94 7.09
N VAL A 224 -23.16 12.06 5.91
CA VAL A 224 -24.46 12.72 5.73
C VAL A 224 -25.55 11.94 6.47
N GLU A 225 -25.58 10.61 6.38
CA GLU A 225 -26.55 9.75 7.09
C GLU A 225 -26.42 9.80 8.62
N LYS A 226 -25.27 10.22 9.16
CA LYS A 226 -25.07 10.41 10.61
C LYS A 226 -25.36 11.83 11.10
N ILE A 227 -25.36 12.81 10.21
CA ILE A 227 -25.57 14.23 10.54
C ILE A 227 -27.05 14.62 10.39
N PHE A 228 -27.79 13.95 9.50
CA PHE A 228 -29.22 14.16 9.26
C PHE A 228 -30.04 12.97 9.76
#